data_AF-A0AAW8VAT4-F1
#
_entry.id   AF-A0AAW8VAT4-F1
#
_cell.length_a   1.000
_cell.length_b   1.000
_cell.length_c   1.000
_cell.angle_alpha   90.00
_cell.angle_beta   90.00
_cell.angle_gamma   90.00
#
_symmetry.space_group_name_H-M   'P 1'
#
loop_
_entity.id
_entity.type
_entity.pdbx_description
1 polymer ?
#
loop_
_entity_poly.entity_id
_entity_poly.type
_entity_poly.pdbx_seq_one_letter_code
_entity_poly.pdbx_strand_id
1 'polypeptide(L)'
;MKIGKLEYALKFIQWCVPFWFYAFVVKSDLDFGWQWKIYTITVLAIAGVYTIIHYKVDLNKIYGYEVYLIFSIITQLTAGALSFDEMKHIGLNFSSDLSIAYEQYFFIKILFNLVGVSLLPVAFDHMMKKYFAKTS
;
A
#
# COMPACT_ATOMS: atom_id res chain seq x y z
N MET A 1 -4.46 20.03 -14.02
CA MET A 1 -3.38 19.08 -14.42
C MET A 1 -3.98 18.07 -15.39
N LYS A 2 -3.39 17.83 -16.58
CA LYS A 2 -3.97 16.89 -17.56
C LYS A 2 -4.00 15.47 -16.94
N ILE A 3 -5.16 14.81 -16.97
CA ILE A 3 -5.42 13.48 -16.36
C ILE A 3 -4.31 12.47 -16.68
N GLY A 4 -3.79 12.47 -17.92
CA GLY A 4 -2.70 11.59 -18.33
C GLY A 4 -1.37 11.77 -17.56
N LYS A 5 -1.00 12.98 -17.12
CA LYS A 5 0.22 13.17 -16.30
C LYS A 5 0.08 12.51 -14.93
N LEU A 6 -1.15 12.50 -14.41
CA LEU A 6 -1.48 11.98 -13.10
C LEU A 6 -1.52 10.45 -13.11
N GLU A 7 -2.03 9.87 -14.21
CA GLU A 7 -1.94 8.44 -14.51
C GLU A 7 -0.49 7.95 -14.63
N TYR A 8 0.36 8.67 -15.35
CA TYR A 8 1.78 8.31 -15.47
C TYR A 8 2.50 8.35 -14.11
N ALA A 9 2.22 9.38 -13.29
CA ALA A 9 2.80 9.49 -11.96
C ALA A 9 2.38 8.32 -11.05
N LEU A 10 1.09 7.93 -11.08
CA LEU A 10 0.56 6.77 -10.37
C LEU A 10 1.29 5.47 -10.73
N LYS A 11 1.35 5.17 -12.04
CA LYS A 11 2.02 3.98 -12.55
C LYS A 11 3.49 3.96 -12.16
N PHE A 12 4.16 5.10 -12.25
CA PHE A 12 5.56 5.25 -11.87
C PHE A 12 5.79 5.03 -10.36
N ILE A 13 4.95 5.62 -9.50
CA ILE A 13 5.04 5.43 -8.04
C ILE A 13 4.89 3.94 -7.71
N GLN A 14 3.85 3.29 -8.23
CA GLN A 14 3.62 1.87 -7.95
C GLN A 14 4.73 0.96 -8.47
N TRP A 15 5.30 1.28 -9.64
CA TRP A 15 6.43 0.52 -10.17
C TRP A 15 7.68 0.70 -9.30
N CYS A 16 7.89 1.88 -8.73
CA CYS A 16 9.03 2.15 -7.85
C CYS A 16 8.92 1.52 -6.46
N VAL A 17 7.69 1.31 -5.95
CA VAL A 17 7.44 0.83 -4.57
C VAL A 17 8.16 -0.48 -4.24
N PRO A 18 8.14 -1.54 -5.07
CA PRO A 18 8.90 -2.76 -4.80
C PRO A 18 10.42 -2.55 -4.72
N PHE A 19 10.99 -1.69 -5.56
CA PHE A 19 12.43 -1.39 -5.55
C PHE A 19 12.82 -0.57 -4.31
N TRP A 20 11.97 0.37 -3.92
CA TRP A 20 12.11 1.12 -2.68
C TRP A 20 12.08 0.19 -1.47
N PHE A 21 11.09 -0.72 -1.43
CA PHE A 21 10.99 -1.73 -0.38
C PHE A 21 12.27 -2.56 -0.28
N TYR A 22 12.75 -3.08 -1.42
CA TYR A 22 13.96 -3.89 -1.44
C TYR A 22 15.19 -3.10 -0.95
N ALA A 23 15.36 -1.86 -1.39
CA ALA A 23 16.52 -1.04 -1.05
C ALA A 23 16.53 -0.63 0.43
N PHE A 24 15.39 -0.21 0.99
CA PHE A 24 15.31 0.37 2.32
C PHE A 24 14.98 -0.64 3.43
N VAL A 25 14.54 -1.84 3.06
CA VAL A 25 14.14 -2.88 4.03
C VAL A 25 14.99 -4.13 3.86
N VAL A 26 14.94 -4.76 2.70
CA VAL A 26 15.59 -6.08 2.51
C VAL A 26 17.12 -5.96 2.56
N LYS A 27 17.68 -4.89 1.97
CA LYS A 27 19.13 -4.71 1.84
C LYS A 27 19.73 -3.72 2.84
N SER A 28 18.93 -3.23 3.78
CA SER A 28 19.24 -2.06 4.58
C SER A 28 19.46 -2.42 6.03
N ASP A 29 20.53 -1.88 6.63
CA ASP A 29 20.86 -2.04 8.04
C ASP A 29 20.09 -1.04 8.94
N LEU A 30 19.03 -0.42 8.41
CA LEU A 30 18.20 0.50 9.20
C LEU A 30 17.52 -0.23 10.36
N ASP A 31 17.51 0.43 11.52
CA ASP A 31 16.73 -0.06 12.65
C ASP A 31 15.23 -0.09 12.34
N PHE A 32 14.48 -0.84 13.17
CA PHE A 32 13.03 -0.94 13.05
C PHE A 32 12.33 0.42 13.00
N GLY A 33 12.80 1.40 13.79
CA GLY A 33 12.18 2.71 13.89
C GLY A 33 12.22 3.47 12.56
N TRP A 34 13.33 3.36 11.84
CA TRP A 34 13.46 3.91 10.48
C TRP A 34 12.67 3.12 9.46
N GLN A 35 12.72 1.78 9.50
CA GLN A 35 11.92 0.94 8.61
C GLN A 35 10.43 1.26 8.76
N TRP A 36 9.93 1.34 10.00
CA TRP A 36 8.55 1.71 10.33
C TRP A 36 8.13 3.07 9.75
N LYS A 37 8.98 4.10 9.89
CA LYS A 37 8.70 5.44 9.35
C LYS A 37 8.60 5.40 7.82
N ILE A 38 9.55 4.74 7.16
CA ILE A 38 9.56 4.61 5.70
C ILE A 38 8.32 3.87 5.21
N TYR A 39 7.93 2.79 5.89
CA TYR A 39 6.69 2.07 5.60
C TYR A 39 5.47 2.95 5.75
N THR A 40 5.34 3.62 6.89
CA THR A 40 4.20 4.49 7.18
C THR A 40 4.06 5.56 6.10
N ILE A 41 5.16 6.23 5.73
CA ILE A 41 5.16 7.26 4.69
C ILE A 41 4.78 6.68 3.33
N THR A 42 5.36 5.55 2.95
CA THR A 42 5.12 4.92 1.63
C THR A 42 3.66 4.50 1.50
N VAL A 43 3.14 3.82 2.52
CA VAL A 43 1.80 3.27 2.55
C VAL A 43 0.75 4.41 2.62
N LEU A 44 0.98 5.45 3.42
CA LEU A 44 0.14 6.65 3.44
C LEU A 44 0.21 7.45 2.13
N ALA A 45 1.36 7.52 1.48
CA ALA A 45 1.49 8.18 0.18
C ALA A 45 0.68 7.43 -0.89
N ILE A 46 0.74 6.10 -0.91
CA ILE A 46 -0.10 5.27 -1.79
C ILE A 46 -1.57 5.56 -1.50
N ALA A 47 -2.01 5.39 -0.25
CA ALA A 47 -3.40 5.61 0.14
C ALA A 47 -3.88 7.04 -0.21
N GLY A 48 -3.11 8.06 0.14
CA GLY A 48 -3.42 9.46 -0.12
C GLY A 48 -3.51 9.77 -1.62
N VAL A 49 -2.61 9.22 -2.44
CA VAL A 49 -2.70 9.37 -3.90
C VAL A 49 -3.99 8.73 -4.41
N TYR A 50 -4.32 7.51 -3.99
CA TYR A 50 -5.57 6.83 -4.37
C TYR A 50 -6.82 7.63 -3.96
N THR A 51 -6.86 8.14 -2.73
CA THR A 51 -7.97 8.97 -2.22
C THR A 51 -8.10 10.30 -2.95
N ILE A 52 -7.01 11.05 -3.14
CA ILE A 52 -7.03 12.35 -3.83
C ILE A 52 -7.55 12.17 -5.25
N ILE A 53 -7.10 11.14 -5.94
CA ILE A 53 -7.50 10.92 -7.32
C ILE A 53 -8.97 10.53 -7.36
N HIS A 54 -9.45 9.67 -6.45
CA HIS A 54 -10.86 9.33 -6.37
C HIS A 54 -11.78 10.55 -6.20
N TYR A 55 -11.41 11.49 -5.34
CA TYR A 55 -12.26 12.66 -5.08
C TYR A 55 -12.06 13.82 -6.07
N LYS A 56 -10.87 13.95 -6.67
CA LYS A 56 -10.54 15.09 -7.56
C LYS A 56 -10.53 14.75 -9.04
N VAL A 57 -10.52 13.47 -9.40
CA VAL A 57 -10.42 12.97 -10.77
C VAL A 57 -11.44 11.85 -10.94
N ASP A 58 -12.29 11.95 -11.97
CA ASP A 58 -13.22 10.87 -12.30
C ASP A 58 -12.45 9.65 -12.86
N LEU A 59 -12.04 8.77 -11.95
CA LEU A 59 -11.20 7.58 -12.16
C LEU A 59 -11.76 6.59 -13.16
N ASN A 60 -13.07 6.62 -13.43
CA ASN A 60 -13.70 5.82 -14.47
C ASN A 60 -13.08 6.05 -15.84
N LYS A 61 -12.37 7.17 -16.02
CA LYS A 61 -11.70 7.57 -17.27
C LYS A 61 -10.26 7.04 -17.39
N ILE A 62 -9.70 6.42 -16.35
CA ILE A 62 -8.31 5.92 -16.35
C ILE A 62 -8.30 4.40 -16.55
N TYR A 63 -7.78 3.95 -17.69
CA TYR A 63 -7.70 2.53 -18.03
C TYR A 63 -6.72 1.78 -17.12
N GLY A 64 -7.16 0.66 -16.55
CA GLY A 64 -6.32 -0.22 -15.71
C GLY A 64 -6.13 0.25 -14.25
N TYR A 65 -6.69 1.39 -13.85
CA TYR A 65 -6.61 1.89 -12.47
C TYR A 65 -7.12 0.88 -11.42
N GLU A 66 -8.20 0.17 -11.74
CA GLU A 66 -8.80 -0.87 -10.90
C GLU A 66 -7.83 -2.01 -10.59
N VAL A 67 -7.02 -2.43 -11.57
CA VAL A 67 -6.01 -3.48 -11.39
C VAL A 67 -4.96 -3.03 -10.37
N TYR A 68 -4.51 -1.80 -10.49
CA TYR A 68 -3.51 -1.21 -9.61
C TYR A 68 -4.01 -0.99 -8.18
N LEU A 69 -5.27 -0.57 -8.04
CA LEU A 69 -5.94 -0.43 -6.74
C LEU A 69 -6.09 -1.80 -6.06
N ILE A 70 -6.59 -2.80 -6.78
CA ILE A 70 -6.77 -4.17 -6.28
C ILE A 70 -5.41 -4.78 -5.90
N PHE A 71 -4.39 -4.61 -6.74
CA PHE A 71 -3.06 -5.10 -6.44
C PHE A 71 -2.46 -4.46 -5.19
N SER A 72 -2.71 -3.15 -4.97
CA SER A 72 -2.31 -2.47 -3.72
C SER A 72 -3.03 -3.07 -2.51
N ILE A 73 -4.34 -3.30 -2.60
CA ILE A 73 -5.10 -3.92 -1.51
C ILE A 73 -4.56 -5.31 -1.20
N ILE A 74 -4.40 -6.17 -2.21
CA ILE A 74 -3.90 -7.54 -2.04
C ILE A 74 -2.51 -7.54 -1.40
N THR A 75 -1.57 -6.75 -1.93
CA THR A 75 -0.20 -6.72 -1.40
C THR A 75 -0.15 -6.25 0.05
N GLN A 76 -0.93 -5.24 0.43
CA GLN A 76 -0.98 -4.78 1.82
C GLN A 76 -1.63 -5.83 2.75
N LEU A 77 -2.73 -6.46 2.34
CA LEU A 77 -3.35 -7.52 3.16
C LEU A 77 -2.45 -8.75 3.28
N THR A 78 -1.77 -9.15 2.20
CA THR A 78 -0.79 -10.25 2.24
C THR A 78 0.37 -9.91 3.17
N ALA A 79 0.93 -8.70 3.10
CA ALA A 79 1.98 -8.25 4.01
C ALA A 79 1.48 -8.25 5.47
N GLY A 80 0.25 -7.80 5.72
CA GLY A 80 -0.39 -7.84 7.03
C GLY A 80 -0.67 -9.26 7.56
N ALA A 81 -0.78 -10.25 6.67
CA ALA A 81 -1.03 -11.65 7.02
C ALA A 81 0.24 -12.42 7.43
N LEU A 82 1.43 -11.96 7.03
CA LEU A 82 2.70 -12.61 7.37
C LEU A 82 2.86 -12.81 8.88
N SER A 83 3.43 -13.94 9.25
CA SER A 83 3.84 -14.27 10.61
C SER A 83 5.08 -13.47 11.04
N PHE A 84 5.37 -13.49 12.34
CA PHE A 84 6.55 -12.81 12.90
C PHE A 84 7.85 -13.29 12.25
N ASP A 85 8.01 -14.60 12.11
CA ASP A 85 9.22 -15.19 11.54
C ASP A 85 9.37 -14.86 10.06
N GLU A 86 8.28 -14.90 9.28
CA GLU A 86 8.29 -14.49 7.87
C GLU A 86 8.68 -13.02 7.72
N MET A 87 8.11 -12.14 8.56
CA MET A 87 8.44 -10.71 8.59
C MET A 87 9.92 -10.46 8.93
N LYS A 88 10.49 -11.26 9.82
CA LYS A 88 11.92 -11.19 10.13
C LYS A 88 12.79 -11.66 8.95
N HIS A 89 12.38 -12.74 8.28
CA HIS A 89 13.12 -13.28 7.12
C HIS A 89 13.12 -12.36 5.90
N ILE A 90 12.09 -11.53 5.72
CA ILE A 90 12.06 -10.52 4.65
C ILE A 90 12.91 -9.27 4.97
N GLY A 91 13.52 -9.19 6.15
CA GLY A 91 14.45 -8.12 6.52
C GLY A 91 13.91 -7.07 7.50
N LEU A 92 12.77 -7.31 8.17
CA LEU A 92 12.35 -6.43 9.26
C LEU A 92 13.24 -6.63 10.50
N ASN A 93 13.91 -5.56 10.91
CA ASN A 93 14.90 -5.56 11.97
C ASN A 93 14.25 -5.37 13.35
N PHE A 94 13.37 -6.29 13.74
CA PHE A 94 12.71 -6.27 15.05
C PHE A 94 13.72 -6.24 16.20
N SER A 95 13.29 -5.69 17.33
CA SER A 95 14.05 -5.67 18.58
C SER A 95 14.53 -7.08 18.98
N SER A 96 15.69 -7.15 19.62
CA SER A 96 16.15 -8.37 20.28
C SER A 96 15.38 -8.67 21.57
N ASP A 97 14.77 -7.66 22.19
CA ASP A 97 13.84 -7.83 23.30
C ASP A 97 12.51 -8.36 22.77
N LEU A 98 12.12 -9.55 23.24
CA LEU A 98 10.94 -10.27 22.75
C LEU A 98 9.63 -9.50 23.00
N SER A 99 9.49 -8.80 24.14
CA SER A 99 8.29 -8.03 24.45
C SER A 99 8.13 -6.88 23.47
N ILE A 100 9.21 -6.12 23.26
CA ILE A 100 9.24 -5.00 22.32
C ILE A 100 9.05 -5.50 20.88
N ALA A 101 9.65 -6.64 20.52
CA ALA A 101 9.52 -7.22 19.18
C ALA A 101 8.07 -7.58 18.84
N TYR A 102 7.31 -8.12 19.78
CA TYR A 102 5.89 -8.41 19.58
C TYR A 102 5.03 -7.16 19.43
N GLU A 103 5.32 -6.10 20.20
CA GLU A 103 4.65 -4.80 20.01
C GLU A 103 4.93 -4.22 18.62
N GLN A 104 6.20 -4.22 18.21
CA GLN A 104 6.64 -3.77 16.88
C GLN A 104 5.96 -4.56 15.75
N TYR A 105 5.88 -5.88 15.89
CA TYR A 105 5.17 -6.75 14.97
C TYR A 105 3.68 -6.42 14.88
N PHE A 106 3.02 -6.22 16.03
CA PHE A 106 1.61 -5.84 16.07
C PHE A 106 1.35 -4.50 15.36
N PHE A 107 2.21 -3.51 15.55
CA PHE A 107 2.09 -2.22 14.85
C PHE A 107 2.23 -2.36 13.33
N ILE A 108 3.20 -3.16 12.85
CA ILE A 108 3.37 -3.47 11.41
C ILE A 108 2.11 -4.11 10.84
N LYS A 109 1.53 -5.10 11.52
CA LYS A 109 0.27 -5.71 11.07
C LYS A 109 -0.86 -4.69 10.99
N ILE A 110 -1.01 -3.84 12.00
CA ILE A 110 -2.05 -2.79 11.99
C ILE A 110 -1.87 -1.88 10.79
N LEU A 111 -0.64 -1.41 10.54
CA LEU A 111 -0.36 -0.48 9.44
C LEU A 111 -0.75 -1.07 8.09
N PHE A 112 -0.28 -2.29 7.78
CA PHE A 112 -0.57 -2.94 6.52
C PHE A 112 -2.07 -3.24 6.34
N ASN A 113 -2.72 -3.78 7.38
CA ASN A 113 -4.15 -4.10 7.29
C ASN A 113 -5.04 -2.85 7.23
N LEU A 114 -4.74 -1.81 8.02
CA LEU A 114 -5.51 -0.57 8.02
C LEU A 114 -5.54 0.07 6.62
N VAL A 115 -4.39 0.06 5.94
CA VAL A 115 -4.32 0.66 4.60
C VAL A 115 -5.01 -0.20 3.56
N GLY A 116 -4.79 -1.52 3.56
CA GLY A 116 -5.52 -2.44 2.70
C GLY A 116 -7.04 -2.28 2.84
N VAL A 117 -7.54 -2.22 4.08
CA VAL A 117 -8.96 -2.05 4.37
C VAL A 117 -9.48 -0.67 3.97
N SER A 118 -8.72 0.41 4.21
CA SER A 118 -9.13 1.78 3.86
C SER A 118 -9.35 2.00 2.36
N LEU A 119 -8.72 1.17 1.52
CA LEU A 119 -8.84 1.22 0.07
C LEU A 119 -10.02 0.38 -0.47
N LEU A 120 -10.59 -0.53 0.34
CA LEU A 120 -11.73 -1.36 -0.07
C LEU A 120 -12.98 -0.55 -0.48
N PRO A 121 -13.41 0.50 0.26
CA PRO A 121 -14.56 1.29 -0.14
C PRO A 121 -14.38 1.97 -1.50
N VAL A 122 -13.17 2.45 -1.79
CA VAL A 122 -12.82 3.07 -3.09
C VAL A 122 -12.92 2.04 -4.21
N ALA A 123 -12.43 0.82 -3.97
CA ALA A 123 -12.52 -0.26 -4.95
C ALA A 123 -13.98 -0.69 -5.18
N PHE A 124 -14.76 -0.81 -4.10
CA PHE A 124 -16.17 -1.21 -4.16
C PHE A 124 -17.02 -0.18 -4.92
N ASP A 125 -16.90 1.10 -4.59
CA ASP A 125 -17.62 2.18 -5.27
C ASP A 125 -17.31 2.21 -6.78
N HIS A 126 -16.03 2.04 -7.14
CA HIS A 126 -15.61 1.98 -8.55
C HIS A 126 -16.23 0.79 -9.29
N MET A 127 -16.17 -0.41 -8.70
CA MET A 127 -16.78 -1.61 -9.31
C MET A 127 -18.28 -1.47 -9.49
N MET A 128 -18.99 -0.93 -8.48
CA MET A 128 -20.43 -0.73 -8.54
C MET A 128 -20.83 0.28 -9.61
N LYS A 129 -20.16 1.44 -9.69
CA LYS A 129 -20.42 2.46 -10.72
C LYS A 129 -20.25 1.89 -12.13
N LYS A 130 -19.19 1.11 -12.35
CA LYS A 130 -18.91 0.49 -13.65
C LYS A 130 -19.92 -0.59 -14.02
N TYR A 131 -20.38 -1.38 -13.04
CA TYR A 131 -21.43 -2.38 -13.27
C TYR A 131 -22.73 -1.71 -13.72
N PHE A 132 -23.20 -0.69 -12.99
CA PHE A 132 -24.44 0.00 -13.31
C PHE A 132 -24.39 0.79 -14.62
N ALA A 133 -23.24 1.41 -14.96
CA ALA A 133 -23.06 2.10 -16.23
C ALA A 133 -23.05 1.16 -17.45
N LYS A 134 -22.82 -0.15 -17.26
CA LYS A 134 -22.86 -1.15 -18.33
C LYS A 134 -24.25 -1.71 -18.59
N THR A 135 -25.17 -1.56 -17.62
CA THR A 135 -26.54 -2.09 -17.67
C THR A 135 -27.58 -1.03 -18.07
N SER A 136 -27.17 0.23 -18.24
CA SER A 136 -27.97 1.35 -18.76
C SER A 136 -27.70 1.57 -20.25
#